data_AF-A0A660WR45-F1
#
_entry.id   AF-A0A660WR45-F1
#
_cell.length_a   1.000
_cell.length_b   1.000
_cell.length_c   1.000
_cell.angle_alpha   90.00
_cell.angle_beta   90.00
_cell.angle_gamma   90.00
#
_symmetry.space_group_name_H-M   'P 1'
#
loop_
_entity.id
_entity.type
_entity.pdbx_description
1 polymer ?
#
loop_
_entity_poly.entity_id
_entity_poly.type
_entity_poly.pdbx_seq_one_letter_code
_entity_poly.pdbx_strand_id
1 'polypeptide(L)'
;LEKKFSHQGKRNINIDPGYLNEGKLILASTKDNLQRVYLGKGIYAEVTLYFRKGEYHPFMWTYPDYCSFEYREIFREIRSIFRTQIGKE
;
A
#
# COMPACT_ATOMS: atom_id res chain seq x y z
N LEU A 1 -11.83 9.29 -9.97
CA LEU A 1 -11.13 8.47 -10.99
C LEU A 1 -11.87 7.16 -11.24
N GLU A 2 -12.16 6.36 -10.22
CA GLU A 2 -12.89 5.08 -10.38
C GLU A 2 -14.22 5.24 -11.15
N LYS A 3 -15.05 6.22 -10.80
CA LYS A 3 -16.30 6.54 -11.54
C LYS A 3 -16.05 7.05 -12.97
N LYS A 4 -14.94 7.76 -13.19
CA LYS A 4 -14.58 8.28 -14.52
C LYS A 4 -14.23 7.14 -15.48
N PHE A 5 -13.58 6.09 -14.97
CA PHE A 5 -13.16 4.92 -15.75
C PHE A 5 -14.09 3.71 -15.58
N SER A 6 -15.26 3.89 -14.97
CA SER A 6 -16.25 2.82 -14.86
C SER A 6 -16.91 2.57 -16.21
N HIS A 7 -17.12 1.30 -16.56
CA HIS A 7 -17.83 0.90 -17.76
C HIS A 7 -19.13 0.20 -17.36
N GLN A 8 -20.27 0.65 -17.92
CA GLN A 8 -21.60 0.11 -17.60
C GLN A 8 -21.90 0.05 -16.09
N GLY A 9 -21.50 1.08 -15.34
CA GLY A 9 -21.72 1.16 -13.90
C GLY A 9 -20.81 0.26 -13.04
N LYS A 10 -19.91 -0.51 -13.66
CA LYS A 10 -18.92 -1.34 -12.96
C LYS A 10 -17.57 -0.61 -12.91
N ARG A 11 -16.96 -0.58 -11.72
CA ARG A 11 -15.60 -0.06 -11.55
C ARG A 11 -14.62 -1.01 -12.24
N ASN A 12 -13.78 -0.46 -13.11
CA ASN A 12 -12.69 -1.21 -13.75
C ASN A 12 -11.36 -1.05 -13.01
N ILE A 13 -11.27 -0.08 -12.10
CA ILE A 13 -10.08 0.21 -11.30
C ILE A 13 -10.48 0.36 -9.83
N ASN A 14 -9.57 -0.04 -8.94
CA ASN A 14 -9.68 0.19 -7.50
C ASN A 14 -8.63 1.21 -7.07
N ILE A 15 -9.01 2.20 -6.26
CA ILE A 15 -8.08 3.17 -5.68
C ILE A 15 -8.17 3.07 -4.16
N ASP A 16 -7.13 2.49 -3.58
CA ASP A 16 -7.03 2.34 -2.13
C ASP A 16 -6.23 3.50 -1.52
N PRO A 17 -6.74 4.17 -0.49
CA PRO A 17 -5.98 5.16 0.26
C PRO A 17 -4.91 4.48 1.12
N GLY A 18 -3.72 5.09 1.16
CA GLY A 18 -2.59 4.58 1.92
C GLY A 18 -1.43 5.57 1.94
N TYR A 19 -0.35 5.19 2.63
CA TYR A 19 0.89 5.93 2.65
C TYR A 19 2.07 4.98 2.82
N LEU A 20 3.27 5.43 2.48
CA LEU A 20 4.50 4.76 2.83
C LEU A 20 5.39 5.66 3.69
N ASN A 21 6.28 5.03 4.42
CA ASN A 21 7.42 5.69 5.04
C ASN A 21 8.68 4.85 4.78
N GLU A 22 9.81 5.20 5.41
CA GLU A 22 11.07 4.50 5.17
C GLU A 22 11.05 3.00 5.49
N GLY A 23 10.13 2.56 6.35
CA GLY A 23 10.09 1.18 6.84
C GLY A 23 8.92 0.35 6.33
N LYS A 24 7.86 0.96 5.79
CA LYS A 24 6.64 0.22 5.44
C LYS A 24 5.71 0.95 4.49
N LEU A 25 4.91 0.17 3.79
CA LEU A 25 3.71 0.58 3.07
C LEU A 25 2.47 0.23 3.90
N ILE A 26 1.56 1.18 4.08
CA ILE A 26 0.31 1.03 4.81
C ILE A 26 -0.87 1.37 3.91
N LEU A 27 -1.87 0.50 3.88
CA LEU A 27 -3.16 0.77 3.25
C LEU A 27 -4.26 0.89 4.31
N ALA A 28 -5.25 1.73 4.03
CA ALA A 28 -6.46 1.86 4.83
C ALA A 28 -7.54 0.90 4.31
N SER A 29 -8.32 0.31 5.23
CA SER A 29 -9.39 -0.61 4.92
C SER A 29 -10.63 -0.32 5.75
N THR A 30 -11.82 -0.57 5.21
CA THR A 30 -13.08 -0.60 5.97
C THR A 30 -13.36 -1.96 6.59
N LYS A 31 -12.55 -2.98 6.27
CA LYS A 31 -12.72 -4.34 6.74
C LYS A 31 -11.78 -4.59 7.90
N ASP A 32 -12.31 -4.99 9.05
CA ASP A 32 -11.51 -5.43 10.18
C ASP A 32 -10.85 -6.79 9.89
N ASN A 33 -9.66 -7.03 10.47
CA ASN A 33 -8.95 -8.31 10.43
C ASN A 33 -7.91 -8.36 11.56
N LEU A 34 -7.43 -9.56 11.91
CA LEU A 34 -6.56 -9.82 13.08
C LEU A 34 -5.30 -8.93 13.16
N GLN A 35 -4.75 -8.52 12.01
CA GLN A 35 -3.54 -7.72 11.89
C GLN A 35 -3.78 -6.22 11.81
N ARG A 36 -5.04 -5.80 11.67
CA ARG A 36 -5.40 -4.42 11.33
C ARG A 36 -5.62 -3.60 12.59
N VAL A 37 -5.11 -2.38 12.58
CA VAL A 37 -5.22 -1.45 13.71
C VAL A 37 -6.37 -0.47 13.44
N TYR A 38 -7.35 -0.42 14.33
CA TYR A 38 -8.46 0.52 14.21
C TYR A 38 -7.97 1.97 14.33
N LEU A 39 -8.27 2.80 13.33
CA LEU A 39 -7.92 4.22 13.28
C LEU A 39 -9.09 5.14 13.66
N GLY A 40 -10.32 4.63 13.65
CA GLY A 40 -11.53 5.42 13.86
C GLY A 40 -12.46 5.42 12.65
N LYS A 41 -13.75 5.74 12.87
CA LYS A 41 -14.78 5.89 11.83
C LYS A 41 -14.94 4.67 10.92
N GLY A 42 -14.75 3.47 11.47
CA GLY A 42 -14.80 2.22 10.70
C GLY A 42 -13.61 2.01 9.75
N ILE A 43 -12.52 2.77 9.90
CA ILE A 43 -11.29 2.62 9.11
C ILE A 43 -10.20 1.96 9.95
N TYR A 44 -9.46 1.07 9.32
CA TYR A 44 -8.35 0.33 9.88
C TYR A 44 -7.10 0.50 9.02
N ALA A 45 -5.93 0.53 9.65
CA ALA A 45 -4.64 0.49 8.98
C ALA A 45 -4.10 -0.94 8.90
N GLU A 46 -3.54 -1.29 7.75
CA GLU A 46 -2.81 -2.53 7.53
C GLU A 46 -1.40 -2.22 7.06
N VAL A 47 -0.39 -2.85 7.68
CA VAL A 47 0.95 -2.87 7.10
C VAL A 47 0.95 -3.94 5.99
N THR A 48 1.05 -3.47 4.75
CA THR A 48 0.94 -4.32 3.55
C THR A 48 2.30 -4.80 3.06
N LEU A 49 3.35 -3.98 3.18
CA LEU A 49 4.74 -4.35 2.91
C LEU A 49 5.65 -3.74 3.97
N TYR A 50 6.75 -4.40 4.31
CA TYR A 50 7.80 -3.84 5.16
C TYR A 50 9.14 -3.80 4.42
N PHE A 51 9.94 -2.76 4.66
CA PHE A 51 11.25 -2.59 4.02
C PHE A 51 12.35 -3.09 4.95
N ARG A 52 13.14 -4.07 4.48
CA ARG A 52 14.25 -4.64 5.26
C ARG A 52 15.34 -5.16 4.33
N LYS A 53 16.60 -4.90 4.68
CA LYS A 53 17.78 -5.35 3.91
C LYS A 53 17.73 -4.93 2.42
N GLY A 54 17.24 -3.72 2.13
CA GLY A 54 17.28 -3.13 0.79
C GLY A 54 16.08 -3.44 -0.11
N GLU A 55 15.10 -4.22 0.36
CA GLU A 55 13.92 -4.57 -0.43
C GLU A 55 12.63 -4.53 0.41
N TYR A 56 11.50 -4.47 -0.29
CA TYR A 56 10.19 -4.70 0.33
C TYR A 56 9.92 -6.19 0.48
N HIS A 57 9.31 -6.57 1.59
CA HIS A 57 8.92 -7.93 1.92
C HIS A 57 7.41 -7.97 2.20
N PRO A 58 6.70 -8.99 1.68
CA PRO A 58 5.30 -9.22 2.02
C PRO A 58 5.15 -9.90 3.38
N PHE A 59 3.95 -9.76 3.94
CA PHE A 59 3.43 -10.60 5.02
C PHE A 59 2.53 -11.70 4.43
N MET A 60 2.12 -12.65 5.28
CA MET A 60 1.18 -13.71 4.89
C MET A 60 -0.21 -13.20 4.45
N TRP A 61 -0.56 -11.95 4.80
CA TRP A 61 -1.83 -11.31 4.44
C TRP A 61 -1.69 -10.25 3.35
N THR A 62 -0.49 -10.03 2.82
CA THR A 62 -0.28 -9.06 1.74
C THR A 62 -1.07 -9.48 0.50
N TYR A 63 -1.66 -8.49 -0.19
CA TYR A 63 -2.40 -8.73 -1.43
C TYR A 63 -1.50 -9.45 -2.47
N PRO A 64 -2.00 -10.47 -3.18
CA PRO A 64 -1.18 -11.29 -4.07
C PRO A 64 -0.42 -10.51 -5.16
N ASP A 65 -1.02 -9.43 -5.67
CA ASP A 65 -0.39 -8.50 -6.60
C ASP A 65 0.78 -7.75 -5.96
N TYR A 66 0.64 -7.30 -4.71
CA TYR A 66 1.69 -6.59 -3.97
C TYR A 66 2.85 -7.51 -3.55
N CYS A 67 2.64 -8.82 -3.54
CA CYS A 67 3.69 -9.81 -3.35
C CYS A 67 4.61 -9.94 -4.58
N SER A 68 4.15 -9.53 -5.76
CA SER A 68 4.92 -9.67 -7.00
C SER A 68 6.21 -8.86 -6.93
N PHE A 69 7.23 -9.32 -7.66
CA PHE A 69 8.50 -8.61 -7.72
C PHE A 69 8.33 -7.20 -8.33
N GLU A 70 7.53 -7.11 -9.38
CA GLU A 70 7.25 -5.88 -10.13
C GLU A 70 6.62 -4.80 -9.22
N TYR A 71 5.61 -5.15 -8.44
CA TYR A 71 5.00 -4.20 -7.50
C TYR A 71 5.97 -3.77 -6.40
N ARG A 72 6.75 -4.71 -5.84
CA ARG A 72 7.74 -4.38 -4.80
C ARG A 72 8.83 -3.45 -5.32
N GLU A 73 9.23 -3.59 -6.58
CA GLU A 73 10.17 -2.69 -7.23
C GLU A 73 9.58 -1.31 -7.48
N ILE A 74 8.32 -1.22 -7.93
CA ILE A 74 7.61 0.06 -8.02
C ILE A 74 7.59 0.76 -6.66
N PHE A 75 7.25 0.06 -5.57
CA PHE A 75 7.27 0.65 -4.24
C PHE A 75 8.69 1.04 -3.78
N ARG A 76 9.73 0.29 -4.18
CA ARG A 76 11.13 0.63 -3.91
C ARG A 76 11.51 1.94 -4.58
N GLU A 77 11.09 2.16 -5.83
CA GLU A 77 11.29 3.43 -6.54
C GLU A 77 10.56 4.59 -5.86
N ILE A 78 9.28 4.40 -5.51
CA ILE A 78 8.50 5.42 -4.79
C ILE A 78 9.18 5.77 -3.44
N ARG A 79 9.70 4.77 -2.72
CA ARG A 79 10.47 4.99 -1.49
C ARG A 79 11.74 5.80 -1.74
N SER A 80 12.43 5.57 -2.86
CA SER A 80 13.61 6.35 -3.25
C SER A 80 13.26 7.82 -3.44
N ILE A 81 12.18 8.09 -4.19
CA ILE A 81 11.64 9.45 -4.40
C ILE A 81 11.32 10.11 -3.05
N PHE A 82 10.65 9.38 -2.15
CA PHE A 82 10.34 9.88 -0.81
C PHE A 82 11.61 10.23 -0.01
N ARG A 83 12.65 9.38 -0.04
CA ARG A 83 13.92 9.65 0.67
C ARG A 83 14.62 10.92 0.16
N THR A 84 14.63 11.14 -1.15
CA THR A 84 15.14 12.38 -1.74
C THR A 84 14.35 13.59 -1.26
N GLN A 85 13.01 13.50 -1.22
CA GLN A 85 12.15 14.60 -0.76
C GLN A 85 12.39 14.98 0.71
N ILE A 86 12.82 14.04 1.55
CA ILE A 86 13.12 14.28 2.97
C ILE A 86 14.62 14.47 3.27
N GLY A 87 15.47 14.62 2.24
CA GLY A 87 16.90 14.92 2.39
C GLY A 87 17.74 13.78 2.97
N LYS A 88 17.34 12.52 2.77
CA LYS A 88 18.02 11.34 3.31
C LYS A 88 18.63 10.46 2.22
N GLU A 89 19.45 11.00 1.31
CA GLU A 89 20.10 10.20 0.26
C GLU A 89 20.84 8.96 0.81
#